data_AF-A0A401TZM0-F1
#
_entry.id   AF-A0A401TZM0-F1
#
_cell.length_a   1.000
_cell.length_b   1.000
_cell.length_c   1.000
_cell.angle_alpha   90.00
_cell.angle_beta   90.00
_cell.angle_gamma   90.00
#
_symmetry.space_group_name_H-M   'P 1'
#
loop_
_entity.id
_entity.type
_entity.pdbx_description
1 polymer ?
#
loop_
_entity_poly.entity_id
_entity_poly.type
_entity_poly.pdbx_seq_one_letter_code
_entity_poly.pdbx_strand_id
1 'polypeptide(L)' 'MVPTDEELVKIREAQQANTGLRLGSAEQFLLTLASVCELQARLHLWAFISEYEAREK' A
#
# COMPACT_ATOMS: atom_id res chain seq x y z
N MET A 1 -1.54 7.00 2.70
CA MET A 1 -1.78 6.65 1.28
C MET A 1 -2.15 5.18 1.21
N VAL A 2 -3.31 4.86 0.65
CA VAL A 2 -3.70 3.49 0.28
C VAL A 2 -3.60 3.44 -1.25
N PRO A 3 -2.86 2.49 -1.84
CA PRO A 3 -2.75 2.39 -3.30
C PRO A 3 -4.13 2.17 -3.91
N THR A 4 -4.45 2.88 -5.00
CA THR A 4 -5.69 2.64 -5.75
C THR A 4 -5.50 1.50 -6.76
N ASP A 5 -6.59 0.83 -7.12
CA ASP A 5 -6.55 -0.26 -8.11
C ASP A 5 -6.02 0.22 -9.47
N GLU A 6 -6.39 1.44 -9.89
CA GLU A 6 -5.90 2.02 -11.15
C GLU A 6 -4.39 2.23 -11.16
N GLU A 7 -3.81 2.70 -10.06
CA GLU A 7 -2.36 2.89 -9.93
C GLU A 7 -1.62 1.55 -9.98
N LEU A 8 -2.16 0.52 -9.32
CA LEU A 8 -1.57 -0.81 -9.32
C LEU A 8 -1.61 -1.48 -10.70
N VAL A 9 -2.69 -1.27 -11.46
CA VAL A 9 -2.78 -1.75 -12.85
C VAL A 9 -1.70 -1.10 -13.70
N LYS A 10 -1.57 0.24 -13.66
CA LYS A 10 -0.55 0.96 -14.46
C LYS A 10 0.87 0.51 -14.12
N ILE A 11 1.18 0.31 -12.84
CA ILE A 11 2.50 -0.15 -12.41
C ILE A 11 2.78 -1.57 -12.94
N ARG A 12 1.80 -2.48 -12.88
CA ARG A 12 1.94 -3.85 -13.40
C ARG A 12 2.10 -3.87 -14.92
N GLU A 13 1.33 -3.06 -15.63
CA GLU A 13 1.47 -2.91 -17.09
C GLU A 13 2.85 -2.37 -17.47
N ALA A 14 3.35 -1.37 -16.75
CA ALA A 14 4.69 -0.82 -16.97
C ALA A 14 5.79 -1.87 -16.73
N GLN A 15 5.65 -2.74 -15.73
CA GLN A 15 6.56 -3.87 -15.49
C GLN A 15 6.51 -4.91 -16.60
N GLN A 16 5.33 -5.23 -17.12
CA GLN A 16 5.15 -6.19 -18.21
C GLN A 16 5.70 -5.65 -19.53
N ALA A 17 5.49 -4.36 -19.80
CA ALA A 17 6.01 -3.70 -20.99
C ALA A 17 7.53 -3.50 -20.94
N ASN A 18 8.12 -3.38 -19.74
CA ASN A 18 9.53 -3.10 -19.54
C ASN A 18 10.19 -4.10 -18.58
N THR A 19 10.25 -5.37 -18.97
CA THR A 19 10.80 -6.47 -18.15
C THR A 19 12.28 -6.30 -17.75
N GLY A 20 13.01 -5.38 -18.37
CA GLY A 20 14.41 -5.05 -18.05
C GLY A 20 14.63 -3.82 -17.16
N LEU A 21 13.59 -3.01 -16.92
CA LEU A 21 13.68 -1.80 -16.10
C LEU A 21 13.10 -2.07 -14.70
N ARG A 22 13.89 -1.77 -13.67
CA ARG A 22 13.42 -1.85 -12.29
C ARG A 22 12.48 -0.68 -12.01
N LEU A 23 11.35 -0.98 -11.36
CA LEU A 23 10.46 0.04 -10.83
C LEU A 23 11.19 0.97 -9.87
N GLY A 24 10.72 2.22 -9.79
CA GLY A 24 11.18 3.16 -8.78
C GLY A 24 10.77 2.70 -7.37
N SER A 25 11.36 3.34 -6.36
CA SER A 25 11.09 3.02 -4.96
C SER A 25 9.63 3.26 -4.57
N ALA A 26 8.97 4.24 -5.19
CA ALA A 26 7.57 4.56 -4.94
C ALA A 26 6.64 3.46 -5.47
N GLU A 27 6.86 3.00 -6.70
CA GLU A 27 6.05 1.96 -7.33
C GLU A 27 6.25 0.61 -6.64
N GLN A 28 7.50 0.30 -6.27
CA GLN A 28 7.81 -0.88 -5.47
C GLN A 28 7.12 -0.84 -4.10
N PHE A 29 7.05 0.34 -3.47
CA PHE A 29 6.35 0.54 -2.21
C PHE A 29 4.84 0.34 -2.34
N LEU A 30 4.21 0.89 -3.39
CA LEU A 30 2.78 0.70 -3.65
C LEU A 30 2.43 -0.77 -3.91
N LEU A 31 3.23 -1.49 -4.68
CA LEU A 31 3.06 -2.94 -4.88
C LEU A 31 3.20 -3.73 -3.58
N THR A 32 4.17 -3.35 -2.75
CA THR A 32 4.38 -3.98 -1.43
C THR A 32 3.18 -3.74 -0.52
N LEU A 33 2.66 -2.51 -0.47
CA LEU A 33 1.45 -2.19 0.30
C LEU A 33 0.24 -2.98 -0.19
N ALA A 34 0.04 -3.09 -1.52
CA ALA A 34 -1.06 -3.84 -2.09
C ALA A 34 -0.97 -5.35 -1.84
N SER A 35 0.22 -5.89 -1.59
CA SER A 35 0.40 -7.31 -1.23
C SER A 35 -0.08 -7.64 0.19
N VAL A 36 -0.31 -6.62 1.03
CA VAL A 36 -0.82 -6.82 2.39
C VAL A 36 -2.33 -6.99 2.34
N CYS A 37 -2.82 -8.20 2.60
CA CYS A 37 -4.25 -8.48 2.70
C CYS A 37 -4.90 -7.61 3.78
N GLU A 38 -6.10 -7.10 3.48
CA GLU A 38 -6.93 -6.32 4.40
C GLU A 38 -6.20 -5.11 5.04
N LEU A 39 -5.22 -4.54 4.33
CA LEU A 39 -4.39 -3.43 4.82
C LEU A 39 -5.23 -2.30 5.42
N GLN A 40 -6.31 -1.89 4.74
CA GLN A 40 -7.17 -0.80 5.20
C GLN A 40 -7.86 -1.13 6.55
N ALA A 41 -8.41 -2.34 6.70
CA ALA A 41 -9.03 -2.77 7.95
C ALA A 41 -8.01 -2.83 9.10
N ARG A 42 -6.80 -3.33 8.82
CA ARG A 42 -5.70 -3.37 9.79
C ARG A 42 -5.23 -1.98 10.21
N LEU A 43 -5.12 -1.04 9.26
CA LEU A 43 -4.75 0.35 9.55
C LEU A 43 -5.84 1.06 10.37
N HIS A 44 -7.12 0.84 10.07
CA HIS A 44 -8.23 1.38 10.87
C HIS A 44 -8.20 0.85 12.31
N LEU A 45 -8.00 -0.46 12.49
CA LEU A 45 -7.88 -1.05 13.82
C LEU A 45 -6.69 -0.49 14.60
N TRP A 46 -5.55 -0.32 13.93
CA TRP A 46 -4.34 0.18 14.56
C TRP A 46 -4.48 1.66 14.95
N ALA A 47 -5.09 2.48 14.09
CA ALA A 47 -5.45 3.85 14.43
C ALA A 47 -6.40 3.90 15.64
N PHE A 48 -7.41 3.04 15.66
CA PHE A 48 -8.33 2.92 16.80
C PHE A 48 -7.61 2.59 18.10
N ILE A 49 -6.71 1.60 18.10
CA ILE A 49 -5.93 1.22 19.30
C ILE A 49 -5.06 2.41 19.76
N SER A 50 -4.36 3.06 18.84
CA SER A 50 -3.50 4.20 19.18
C SER A 50 -4.30 5.38 19.74
N GLU A 51 -5.49 5.66 19.19
CA GLU A 51 -6.39 6.70 19.71
C GLU A 51 -6.96 6.32 21.08
N TYR A 52 -7.31 5.05 21.28
CA TYR A 52 -7.80 4.55 22.56
C TYR A 52 -6.74 4.69 23.66
N GLU A 53 -5.51 4.24 23.38
CA GLU A 53 -4.36 4.39 24.30
C GLU A 53 -4.04 5.86 24.62
N ALA A 54 -4.24 6.76 23.66
CA ALA A 54 -4.04 8.20 23.87
C ALA A 54 -5.17 8.85 24.68
N ARG A 55 -6.41 8.32 24.61
CA ARG A 55 -7.58 8.83 25.34
C ARG A 55 -7.70 8.28 26.75
N GLU A 56 -7.17 7.09 27.03
CA GLU A 56 -7.15 6.49 28.38
C GLU A 56 -6.03 7.00 29.29
N LYS A 57 -5.09 7.81 28.78
CA LYS A 57 -4.04 8.49 29.56
C LYS A 57 -4.45 9.89 30.00
#